data_AF-A0A378XK01-F1
#
_entry.id   AF-A0A378XK01-F1
#
_cell.length_a   1.000
_cell.length_b   1.000
_cell.length_c   1.000
_cell.angle_alpha   90.00
_cell.angle_beta   90.00
_cell.angle_gamma   90.00
#
_symmetry.space_group_name_H-M   'P 1'
#
loop_
_entity.id
_entity.type
_entity.pdbx_description
1 polymer ?
#
loop_
_entity_poly.entity_id
_entity_poly.type
_entity_poly.pdbx_seq_one_letter_code
_entity_poly.pdbx_strand_id
1 'polypeptide(L)'
;MVQEGAVGHLHMTIGEVNQLFEESGRPGAGDKPQSGNPEDTFFDIYTAVVSVPSIGRSLLGESEYEYMQSRLKEGQQAILIAGNGLYSFKGSGYVRGGVFDRFDIIQGLHSFRFTDLQHRRLYDVLADGSPHFKEVGLFFVSEENDFFDPTEMWRFQLLVQREITVHEKIFLPVELNYQVPSIYTIDDPSAPVLTEKVEPPPATSAISQAVPPAEVVGPIEHQAAGPADMFADEIPLWQIIWKSKVHQIAVVSLALVVLLFVFFFQHQLVKHEKFYNYFRTGFLMFSLFYIGWYANAQLSVVNVLTFTTSLRTEFSWEYFLMDPIVFILWCATAISMVFWNRGAFCGWLCPFGSLQELLNKLAKKLKIKQVKVPYAIHHRAAAIKYVIFIALFGFSLYDLAFAEKLAEVEPFKTAIILKFFRSWPFVTFAVLLLVAGLFIERFYCRYLCALGAGLAIPARLRIFDWLRRYKMCGDPCQRCAVECPVDAITPEGPIEPNECIQCLHCQMLYHHEKKCPELIQRSAKRRRRPAPGKQAKQEPVFNEEVLRFMPNATAFEAKPKKKEDDE
;
A
#
# COMPACT_ATOMS: atom_id res chain seq x y z
N MET A 1 14.92 8.15 -47.95
CA MET A 1 14.34 7.79 -46.63
C MET A 1 14.70 8.76 -45.51
N VAL A 2 15.96 8.89 -45.04
CA VAL A 2 16.31 9.86 -43.96
C VAL A 2 16.06 11.31 -44.41
N GLN A 3 16.56 11.69 -45.60
CA GLN A 3 16.32 13.02 -46.17
C GLN A 3 14.83 13.33 -46.45
N GLU A 4 14.02 12.29 -46.65
CA GLU A 4 12.58 12.41 -46.90
C GLU A 4 11.76 12.46 -45.60
N GLY A 5 12.39 12.29 -44.44
CA GLY A 5 11.72 12.22 -43.13
C GLY A 5 11.08 10.86 -42.82
N ALA A 6 11.18 9.87 -43.71
CA ALA A 6 10.63 8.53 -43.47
C ALA A 6 11.33 7.81 -42.31
N VAL A 7 12.60 8.14 -42.08
CA VAL A 7 13.42 7.65 -40.98
C VAL A 7 13.96 8.86 -40.24
N GLY A 8 13.63 8.97 -38.96
CA GLY A 8 14.20 9.98 -38.07
C GLY A 8 15.61 9.59 -37.67
N HIS A 9 16.49 10.57 -37.52
CA HIS A 9 17.90 10.36 -37.25
C HIS A 9 18.35 11.27 -36.11
N LEU A 10 18.93 10.68 -35.07
CA LEU A 10 19.45 11.36 -33.89
C LEU A 10 20.89 10.90 -33.64
N HIS A 11 21.84 11.79 -33.85
CA HIS A 11 23.26 11.53 -33.69
C HIS A 11 23.89 12.50 -32.70
N MET A 12 24.82 12.01 -31.89
CA MET A 12 25.63 12.85 -31.02
C MET A 12 27.02 12.24 -30.82
N THR A 13 28.04 13.10 -30.88
CA THR A 13 29.45 12.78 -30.64
C THR A 13 29.79 12.80 -29.14
N ILE A 14 30.95 12.25 -28.77
CA ILE A 14 31.45 12.31 -27.39
C ILE A 14 31.65 13.78 -26.95
N GLY A 15 32.17 14.62 -27.85
CA GLY A 15 32.36 16.05 -27.59
C GLY A 15 31.06 16.76 -27.26
N GLU A 16 30.04 16.59 -28.10
CA GLU A 16 28.71 17.20 -27.91
C GLU A 16 28.02 16.71 -26.64
N VAL A 17 28.14 15.42 -26.28
CA VAL A 17 27.60 14.90 -25.03
C VAL A 17 28.32 15.50 -23.83
N ASN A 18 29.64 15.63 -23.88
CA ASN A 18 30.39 16.25 -22.80
C ASN A 18 29.96 17.71 -22.62
N GLN A 19 29.83 18.45 -23.71
CA GLN A 19 29.32 19.81 -23.70
C GLN A 19 27.88 19.89 -23.16
N LEU A 20 26.98 18.98 -23.55
CA LEU A 20 25.60 18.94 -23.05
C LEU A 20 25.54 18.80 -21.52
N PHE A 21 26.41 17.96 -20.94
CA PHE A 21 26.46 17.79 -19.48
C PHE A 21 27.12 18.99 -18.78
N GLU A 22 28.11 19.63 -19.39
CA GLU A 22 28.72 20.87 -18.87
C GLU A 22 27.72 22.03 -18.86
N GLU A 23 26.97 22.21 -19.95
CA GLU A 23 25.97 23.27 -20.11
C GLU A 23 24.70 23.02 -19.29
N SER A 24 24.43 21.78 -18.89
CA SER A 24 23.26 21.42 -18.08
C SER A 24 23.23 22.08 -16.70
N GLY A 25 24.37 22.60 -16.22
CA GLY A 25 24.46 23.26 -14.91
C GLY A 25 24.37 22.33 -13.71
N ARG A 26 24.26 21.02 -13.94
CA ARG A 26 24.06 20.08 -12.85
C ARG A 26 25.35 19.85 -12.06
N PRO A 27 25.29 19.87 -10.72
CA PRO A 27 26.44 19.59 -9.86
C PRO A 27 27.10 18.26 -10.21
N GLY A 28 28.41 18.30 -10.50
CA GLY A 28 29.22 17.12 -10.81
C GLY A 28 29.02 16.51 -12.20
N ALA A 29 28.19 17.11 -13.07
CA ALA A 29 27.96 16.62 -14.43
C ALA A 29 29.22 16.64 -15.32
N GLY A 30 30.11 17.61 -15.09
CA GLY A 30 31.40 17.75 -15.77
C GLY A 30 32.55 16.97 -15.13
N ASP A 31 32.38 16.41 -13.93
CA ASP A 31 33.49 15.82 -13.16
C ASP A 31 34.00 14.50 -13.77
N LYS A 32 33.17 13.85 -14.59
CA LYS A 32 33.47 12.59 -15.28
C LYS A 32 33.02 12.66 -16.74
N PRO A 33 33.76 13.37 -17.60
CA PRO A 33 33.46 13.38 -19.03
C PRO A 33 33.59 11.96 -19.61
N GLN A 34 32.80 11.68 -20.63
CA GLN A 34 32.94 10.45 -21.39
C GLN A 34 34.33 10.43 -22.05
N SER A 35 35.09 9.36 -21.80
CA SER A 35 36.41 9.18 -22.38
C SER A 35 36.33 8.71 -23.83
N GLY A 36 37.26 9.18 -24.65
CA GLY A 36 37.34 8.88 -26.08
C GLY A 36 37.85 10.08 -26.87
N ASN A 37 37.96 9.94 -28.19
CA ASN A 37 38.19 11.08 -29.06
C ASN A 37 36.86 11.88 -29.17
N PRO A 38 36.86 13.22 -29.00
CA PRO A 38 35.63 14.02 -29.05
C PRO A 38 34.81 13.84 -30.33
N GLU A 39 35.47 13.55 -31.46
CA GLU A 39 34.83 13.32 -32.76
C GLU A 39 34.20 11.92 -32.90
N ASP A 40 34.46 11.01 -31.95
CA ASP A 40 33.88 9.67 -32.01
C ASP A 40 32.37 9.73 -31.72
N THR A 41 31.60 8.91 -32.43
CA THR A 41 30.16 8.77 -32.23
C THR A 41 29.84 8.19 -30.85
N PHE A 42 29.09 8.94 -30.04
CA PHE A 42 28.60 8.45 -28.75
C PHE A 42 27.33 7.62 -28.91
N PHE A 43 26.33 8.13 -29.62
CA PHE A 43 25.22 7.34 -30.16
C PHE A 43 24.83 7.82 -31.55
N ASP A 44 24.26 6.90 -32.33
CA ASP A 44 23.69 7.15 -33.65
C ASP A 44 22.41 6.32 -33.78
N ILE A 45 21.26 6.97 -33.61
CA ILE A 45 19.95 6.32 -33.49
C ILE A 45 19.07 6.69 -34.67
N TYR A 46 18.43 5.68 -35.24
CA TYR A 46 17.44 5.81 -36.30
C TYR A 46 16.12 5.24 -35.82
N THR A 47 15.03 5.96 -36.08
CA THR A 47 13.68 5.53 -35.71
C THR A 47 12.72 5.69 -36.87
N ALA A 48 11.79 4.75 -37.04
CA ALA A 48 10.79 4.81 -38.10
C ALA A 48 9.53 4.03 -37.74
N VAL A 49 8.37 4.51 -38.19
CA VAL A 49 7.12 3.75 -38.10
C VAL A 49 7.08 2.74 -39.25
N VAL A 50 7.32 1.46 -38.92
CA VAL A 50 7.44 0.37 -39.91
C VAL A 50 6.12 -0.34 -40.20
N SER A 51 5.05 -0.02 -39.47
CA SER A 51 3.69 -0.43 -39.85
C SER A 51 3.27 0.15 -41.20
N VAL A 52 3.81 1.30 -41.59
CA VAL A 52 3.63 1.89 -42.93
C VAL A 52 4.24 0.96 -43.99
N PRO A 53 3.48 0.46 -44.99
CA PRO A 53 3.94 -0.60 -45.88
C PRO A 53 5.21 -0.29 -46.69
N SER A 54 5.31 0.89 -47.26
CA SER A 54 6.49 1.32 -48.02
C SER A 54 7.74 1.39 -47.15
N ILE A 55 7.63 1.95 -45.94
CA ILE A 55 8.73 2.09 -44.98
C ILE A 55 9.12 0.71 -44.44
N GLY A 56 8.14 -0.06 -43.98
CA GLY A 56 8.33 -1.39 -43.40
C GLY A 56 8.98 -2.38 -44.35
N ARG A 57 8.49 -2.51 -45.59
CA ARG A 57 9.09 -3.41 -46.59
C ARG A 57 10.52 -3.02 -46.95
N SER A 58 10.79 -1.72 -47.04
CA SER A 58 12.13 -1.22 -47.38
C SER A 58 13.14 -1.48 -46.25
N LEU A 59 12.73 -1.30 -44.98
CA LEU A 59 13.64 -1.44 -43.83
C LEU A 59 13.75 -2.89 -43.31
N LEU A 60 12.65 -3.64 -43.31
CA LEU A 60 12.58 -5.01 -42.75
C LEU A 60 12.77 -6.10 -43.81
N GLY A 61 12.52 -5.81 -45.09
CA GLY A 61 12.33 -6.79 -46.15
C GLY A 61 10.99 -7.52 -46.06
N GLU A 62 10.62 -8.24 -47.12
CA GLU A 62 9.28 -8.84 -47.24
C GLU A 62 8.98 -9.86 -46.13
N SER A 63 9.93 -10.75 -45.79
CA SER A 63 9.69 -11.81 -44.81
C SER A 63 9.46 -11.29 -43.38
N GLU A 64 10.25 -10.31 -42.93
CA GLU A 64 10.09 -9.76 -41.58
C GLU A 64 8.89 -8.79 -41.52
N TYR A 65 8.58 -8.11 -42.62
CA TYR A 65 7.38 -7.29 -42.74
C TYR A 65 6.09 -8.14 -42.65
N GLU A 66 6.01 -9.26 -43.38
CA GLU A 66 4.89 -10.19 -43.29
C GLU A 66 4.73 -10.78 -41.88
N TYR A 67 5.84 -11.15 -41.23
CA TYR A 67 5.80 -11.59 -39.83
C TYR A 67 5.25 -10.50 -38.91
N MET A 68 5.76 -9.27 -39.03
CA MET A 68 5.32 -8.14 -38.20
C MET A 68 3.82 -7.89 -38.41
N GLN A 69 3.33 -7.86 -39.66
CA GLN A 69 1.91 -7.73 -39.95
C GLN A 69 1.07 -8.84 -39.31
N SER A 70 1.53 -10.11 -39.37
CA SER A 70 0.80 -11.23 -38.77
C SER A 70 0.63 -11.14 -37.25
N ARG A 71 1.48 -10.31 -36.60
CA ARG A 71 1.45 -10.06 -35.15
C ARG A 71 0.65 -8.82 -34.75
N LEU A 72 0.49 -7.86 -35.66
CA LEU A 72 -0.24 -6.63 -35.39
C LEU A 72 -1.74 -6.92 -35.38
N LYS A 73 -2.42 -6.39 -34.36
CA LYS A 73 -3.88 -6.30 -34.35
C LYS A 73 -4.34 -5.06 -35.12
N GLU A 74 -5.63 -4.99 -35.40
CA GLU A 74 -6.25 -3.83 -36.05
C GLU A 74 -5.96 -2.53 -35.28
N GLY A 75 -5.47 -1.50 -35.98
CA GLY A 75 -5.06 -0.21 -35.41
C GLY A 75 -3.70 -0.18 -34.71
N GLN A 76 -3.07 -1.33 -34.45
CA GLN A 76 -1.79 -1.40 -33.74
C GLN A 76 -0.62 -0.96 -34.62
N GLN A 77 0.33 -0.24 -34.03
CA GLN A 77 1.52 0.28 -34.73
C GLN A 77 2.80 -0.45 -34.34
N ALA A 78 3.80 -0.40 -35.23
CA ALA A 78 5.14 -0.92 -34.99
C ALA A 78 6.21 0.13 -35.30
N ILE A 79 7.19 0.25 -34.43
CA ILE A 79 8.30 1.19 -34.52
C ILE A 79 9.62 0.41 -34.58
N LEU A 80 10.47 0.75 -35.53
CA LEU A 80 11.84 0.26 -35.61
C LEU A 80 12.75 1.27 -34.92
N ILE A 81 13.65 0.79 -34.05
CA ILE A 81 14.75 1.57 -33.51
C ILE A 81 16.04 0.83 -33.82
N ALA A 82 16.94 1.49 -34.54
CA ALA A 82 18.27 1.01 -34.87
C ALA A 82 19.32 1.94 -34.26
N GLY A 83 20.39 1.37 -33.71
CA GLY A 83 21.36 2.10 -32.92
C GLY A 83 22.80 1.65 -33.18
N ASN A 84 23.68 2.64 -33.25
CA ASN A 84 25.13 2.53 -33.28
C ASN A 84 25.77 3.44 -32.24
N GLY A 85 27.09 3.29 -32.05
CA GLY A 85 27.87 4.06 -31.09
C GLY A 85 28.29 3.26 -29.85
N LEU A 86 28.68 4.01 -28.82
CA LEU A 86 29.09 3.51 -27.50
C LEU A 86 27.90 3.38 -26.54
N TYR A 87 26.90 4.24 -26.71
CA TYR A 87 25.74 4.34 -25.83
C TYR A 87 24.53 3.63 -26.43
N SER A 88 24.14 2.51 -25.82
CA SER A 88 23.01 1.70 -26.29
C SER A 88 21.66 2.28 -25.86
N PHE A 89 20.65 2.21 -26.74
CA PHE A 89 19.27 2.60 -26.39
C PHE A 89 18.57 1.55 -25.51
N LYS A 90 19.11 0.33 -25.38
CA LYS A 90 18.41 -0.78 -24.70
C LYS A 90 18.42 -0.70 -23.18
N GLY A 91 19.32 0.07 -22.59
CA GLY A 91 19.37 0.17 -21.14
C GLY A 91 20.36 -0.76 -20.45
N SER A 92 20.59 -0.50 -19.16
CA SER A 92 21.22 -1.47 -18.25
C SER A 92 20.20 -2.41 -17.61
N GLY A 93 18.91 -2.08 -17.69
CA GLY A 93 17.78 -2.87 -17.18
C GLY A 93 17.22 -3.92 -18.15
N TYR A 94 17.84 -4.13 -19.31
CA TYR A 94 17.40 -5.10 -20.31
C TYR A 94 17.59 -6.56 -19.82
N VAL A 95 16.62 -7.04 -19.04
CA VAL A 95 16.45 -8.42 -18.59
C VAL A 95 15.07 -8.94 -19.01
N ARG A 96 14.87 -10.27 -19.04
CA ARG A 96 13.55 -10.83 -19.37
C ARG A 96 12.47 -10.31 -18.41
N GLY A 97 11.41 -9.71 -18.94
CA GLY A 97 10.34 -9.01 -18.23
C GLY A 97 10.65 -7.55 -17.83
N GLY A 98 11.75 -6.97 -18.31
CA GLY A 98 12.17 -5.59 -18.03
C GLY A 98 11.53 -4.53 -18.94
N VAL A 99 11.67 -3.26 -18.54
CA VAL A 99 11.26 -2.07 -19.30
C VAL A 99 12.50 -1.48 -19.96
N PHE A 100 12.34 -0.94 -21.17
CA PHE A 100 13.38 -0.12 -21.80
C PHE A 100 13.44 1.24 -21.07
N ASP A 101 14.50 1.45 -20.30
CA ASP A 101 14.63 2.56 -19.33
C ASP A 101 15.33 3.81 -19.89
N ARG A 102 15.90 3.71 -21.09
CA ARG A 102 16.69 4.78 -21.72
C ARG A 102 15.93 5.60 -22.75
N PHE A 103 14.70 5.25 -23.12
CA PHE A 103 13.94 6.06 -24.05
C PHE A 103 12.44 6.00 -23.81
N ASP A 104 11.78 7.12 -24.12
CA ASP A 104 10.35 7.33 -24.01
C ASP A 104 9.79 7.79 -25.37
N ILE A 105 8.59 7.34 -25.69
CA ILE A 105 7.80 7.88 -26.81
C ILE A 105 6.78 8.85 -26.23
N ILE A 106 6.78 10.09 -26.72
CA ILE A 106 5.93 11.17 -26.22
C ILE A 106 5.10 11.73 -27.36
N GLN A 107 3.78 11.83 -27.18
CA GLN A 107 2.87 12.45 -28.13
C GLN A 107 1.84 13.30 -27.38
N GLY A 108 1.79 14.61 -27.68
CA GLY A 108 1.00 15.57 -26.91
C GLY A 108 1.38 15.56 -25.42
N LEU A 109 0.39 15.31 -24.56
CA LEU A 109 0.55 15.17 -23.10
C LEU A 109 0.77 13.73 -22.63
N HIS A 110 0.76 12.76 -23.56
CA HIS A 110 0.87 11.35 -23.25
C HIS A 110 2.28 10.81 -23.55
N SER A 111 2.72 9.83 -22.77
CA SER A 111 4.00 9.14 -23.00
C SER A 111 3.90 7.67 -22.64
N PHE A 112 4.71 6.83 -23.28
CA PHE A 112 4.79 5.41 -22.97
C PHE A 112 6.20 4.85 -23.19
N ARG A 113 6.45 3.72 -22.52
CA ARG A 113 7.68 2.92 -22.61
C ARG A 113 7.38 1.54 -23.13
N PHE A 114 8.38 0.92 -23.75
CA PHE A 114 8.29 -0.48 -24.16
C PHE A 114 8.79 -1.43 -23.08
N THR A 115 8.27 -2.64 -23.11
CA THR A 115 8.73 -3.80 -22.32
C THR A 115 9.37 -4.85 -23.22
N ASP A 116 10.07 -5.82 -22.65
CA ASP A 116 10.66 -6.93 -23.44
C ASP A 116 9.62 -7.73 -24.24
N LEU A 117 8.37 -7.82 -23.75
CA LEU A 117 7.26 -8.52 -24.38
C LEU A 117 6.82 -7.86 -25.69
N GLN A 118 7.08 -6.55 -25.81
CA GLN A 118 6.76 -5.71 -26.95
C GLN A 118 7.95 -5.56 -27.91
N HIS A 119 9.06 -6.25 -27.67
CA HIS A 119 10.29 -6.09 -28.43
C HIS A 119 10.73 -7.39 -29.09
N ARG A 120 11.14 -7.32 -30.35
CA ARG A 120 11.88 -8.37 -31.04
C ARG A 120 13.21 -7.80 -31.54
N ARG A 121 14.30 -8.50 -31.24
CA ARG A 121 15.62 -8.16 -31.79
C ARG A 121 15.68 -8.57 -33.26
N LEU A 122 16.13 -7.66 -34.11
CA LEU A 122 16.48 -7.95 -35.50
C LEU A 122 18.01 -8.05 -35.65
N TYR A 123 18.45 -8.72 -36.72
CA TYR A 123 19.88 -8.86 -37.01
C TYR A 123 20.44 -7.56 -37.58
N ASP A 124 19.79 -7.02 -38.61
CA ASP A 124 20.16 -5.75 -39.25
C ASP A 124 18.95 -5.14 -39.98
N VAL A 125 19.13 -3.94 -40.53
CA VAL A 125 18.19 -3.29 -41.46
C VAL A 125 18.53 -3.73 -42.89
N LEU A 126 17.53 -4.03 -43.71
CA LEU A 126 17.73 -4.57 -45.07
C LEU A 126 17.73 -3.51 -46.18
N ALA A 127 17.54 -2.24 -45.85
CA ALA A 127 17.49 -1.17 -46.83
C ALA A 127 18.85 -0.97 -47.54
N ASP A 128 18.81 -0.81 -48.87
CA ASP A 128 20.00 -0.57 -49.69
C ASP A 128 20.73 0.70 -49.24
N GLY A 129 22.04 0.59 -49.01
CA GLY A 129 22.88 1.69 -48.54
C GLY A 129 22.76 2.02 -47.05
N SER A 130 22.03 1.22 -46.27
CA SER A 130 22.01 1.36 -44.81
C SER A 130 23.37 0.97 -44.18
N PRO A 131 23.81 1.68 -43.13
CA PRO A 131 24.98 1.26 -42.37
C PRO A 131 24.65 0.00 -41.55
N HIS A 132 25.66 -0.79 -41.22
CA HIS A 132 25.48 -1.92 -40.29
C HIS A 132 25.21 -1.42 -38.88
N PHE A 133 24.17 -1.97 -38.24
CA PHE A 133 23.78 -1.59 -36.88
C PHE A 133 24.21 -2.61 -35.83
N LYS A 134 24.79 -2.15 -34.72
CA LYS A 134 25.10 -3.01 -33.55
C LYS A 134 23.84 -3.53 -32.88
N GLU A 135 22.79 -2.71 -32.86
CA GLU A 135 21.52 -3.07 -32.26
C GLU A 135 20.35 -2.59 -33.09
N VAL A 136 19.47 -3.54 -33.45
CA VAL A 136 18.19 -3.25 -34.10
C VAL A 136 17.08 -3.90 -33.30
N GLY A 137 16.05 -3.12 -33.00
CA GLY A 137 14.87 -3.53 -32.26
C GLY A 137 13.60 -3.18 -33.01
N LEU A 138 12.70 -4.15 -33.13
CA LEU A 138 11.33 -3.97 -33.58
C LEU A 138 10.41 -3.92 -32.37
N PHE A 139 9.66 -2.83 -32.24
CA PHE A 139 8.81 -2.52 -31.09
C PHE A 139 7.35 -2.46 -31.48
N PHE A 140 6.49 -3.15 -30.74
CA PHE A 140 5.05 -3.21 -30.95
C PHE A 140 4.35 -2.30 -29.94
N VAL A 141 3.61 -1.29 -30.41
CA VAL A 141 2.85 -0.38 -29.53
C VAL A 141 1.71 -1.16 -28.87
N SER A 142 1.51 -0.99 -27.56
CA SER A 142 0.46 -1.71 -26.81
C SER A 142 -0.94 -1.26 -27.22
N GLU A 143 -1.93 -2.14 -27.09
CA GLU A 143 -3.35 -1.76 -27.19
C GLU A 143 -3.76 -0.75 -26.10
N GLU A 144 -3.04 -0.70 -24.98
CA GLU A 144 -3.27 0.29 -23.92
C GLU A 144 -2.85 1.71 -24.32
N ASN A 145 -2.08 1.86 -25.41
CA ASN A 145 -1.63 3.15 -25.94
C ASN A 145 -2.41 3.51 -27.20
N ASP A 146 -3.74 3.43 -27.14
CA ASP A 146 -4.68 3.74 -28.23
C ASP A 146 -4.65 5.22 -28.67
N PHE A 147 -4.08 6.09 -27.84
CA PHE A 147 -3.82 7.50 -28.16
C PHE A 147 -2.69 7.72 -29.18
N PHE A 148 -1.85 6.71 -29.46
CA PHE A 148 -0.68 6.89 -30.32
C PHE A 148 -1.09 6.91 -31.81
N ASP A 149 -1.04 8.09 -32.41
CA ASP A 149 -1.27 8.30 -33.85
C ASP A 149 0.07 8.43 -34.59
N PRO A 150 0.44 7.51 -35.50
CA PRO A 150 1.70 7.59 -36.22
C PRO A 150 1.77 8.75 -37.22
N THR A 151 0.63 9.33 -37.61
CA THR A 151 0.54 10.42 -38.60
C THR A 151 0.75 11.79 -37.97
N GLU A 152 0.50 11.90 -36.66
CA GLU A 152 0.78 13.09 -35.87
C GLU A 152 2.24 13.13 -35.39
N MET A 153 2.72 14.33 -35.07
CA MET A 153 4.09 14.49 -34.56
C MET A 153 4.23 13.81 -33.19
N TRP A 154 5.26 12.98 -33.05
CA TRP A 154 5.66 12.41 -31.77
C TRP A 154 7.16 12.58 -31.55
N ARG A 155 7.58 12.46 -30.30
CA ARG A 155 8.96 12.69 -29.87
C ARG A 155 9.55 11.41 -29.35
N PHE A 156 10.67 11.03 -29.93
CA PHE A 156 11.57 10.04 -29.36
C PHE A 156 12.50 10.76 -28.39
N GLN A 157 12.36 10.48 -27.09
CA GLN A 157 13.22 11.07 -26.06
C GLN A 157 14.21 10.03 -25.57
N LEU A 158 15.49 10.20 -25.87
CA LEU A 158 16.59 9.39 -25.32
C LEU A 158 17.09 10.02 -24.02
N LEU A 159 17.14 9.24 -22.94
CA LEU A 159 17.68 9.65 -21.65
C LEU A 159 19.16 9.25 -21.56
N VAL A 160 20.05 10.19 -21.86
CA VAL A 160 21.49 9.98 -21.76
C VAL A 160 21.90 10.01 -20.30
N GLN A 161 22.50 8.92 -19.82
CA GLN A 161 22.92 8.77 -18.43
C GLN A 161 24.43 8.99 -18.26
N ARG A 162 24.83 9.63 -17.17
CA ARG A 162 26.22 9.75 -16.71
C ARG A 162 26.33 9.37 -15.24
N GLU A 163 27.26 8.48 -14.93
CA GLU A 163 27.53 8.03 -13.56
C GLU A 163 28.57 8.96 -12.91
N ILE A 164 28.15 9.76 -11.92
CA ILE A 164 29.06 10.66 -11.19
C ILE A 164 29.72 9.91 -10.05
N THR A 165 28.95 9.17 -9.26
CA THR A 165 29.45 8.31 -8.17
C THR A 165 28.87 6.90 -8.30
N VAL A 166 29.31 5.98 -7.43
CA VAL A 166 28.79 4.60 -7.41
C VAL A 166 27.27 4.55 -7.18
N HIS A 167 26.68 5.63 -6.66
CA HIS A 167 25.26 5.69 -6.28
C HIS A 167 24.46 6.82 -6.96
N GLU A 168 25.10 7.68 -7.76
CA GLU A 168 24.47 8.86 -8.35
C GLU A 168 24.63 8.88 -9.87
N LYS A 169 23.49 8.97 -10.57
CA LYS A 169 23.41 9.04 -12.02
C LYS A 169 22.61 10.27 -12.42
N ILE A 170 23.13 11.01 -13.39
CA ILE A 170 22.42 12.12 -14.02
C ILE A 170 21.84 11.63 -15.35
N PHE A 171 20.58 11.98 -15.61
CA PHE A 171 19.91 11.75 -16.89
C PHE A 171 19.62 13.08 -17.56
N LEU A 172 20.06 13.24 -18.81
CA LEU A 172 19.73 14.38 -19.66
C LEU A 172 18.94 13.89 -20.88
N PRO A 173 17.76 14.48 -21.16
CA PRO A 173 16.97 14.12 -22.32
C PRO A 173 17.59 14.69 -23.60
N VAL A 174 17.61 13.87 -24.65
CA VAL A 174 17.90 14.27 -26.02
C VAL A 174 16.71 13.85 -26.86
N GLU A 175 16.09 14.80 -27.55
CA GLU A 175 14.81 14.59 -28.23
C GLU A 175 14.98 14.59 -29.76
N LEU A 176 14.22 13.71 -30.42
CA LEU A 176 14.03 13.68 -31.86
C LEU A 176 12.53 13.79 -32.14
N ASN A 177 12.11 14.86 -32.79
CA ASN A 177 10.75 14.99 -33.32
C ASN A 177 10.64 14.16 -34.59
N TYR A 178 9.62 13.31 -34.67
CA TYR A 178 9.34 12.48 -35.84
C TYR A 178 7.86 12.61 -36.21
N GLN A 179 7.62 12.72 -37.52
CA GLN A 179 6.29 12.68 -38.10
C GLN A 179 6.39 11.90 -39.42
N VAL A 180 5.45 10.99 -39.66
CA VAL A 180 5.41 10.27 -40.93
C VAL A 180 5.13 11.28 -42.06
N PRO A 181 5.98 11.36 -43.10
CA PRO A 181 5.78 12.30 -44.19
C PRO A 181 4.46 12.04 -44.92
N SER A 182 3.79 13.10 -45.36
CA SER A 182 2.47 13.02 -46.00
C SER A 182 2.42 12.20 -47.29
N ILE A 183 3.57 11.97 -47.95
CA ILE A 183 3.68 11.06 -49.10
C ILE A 183 3.33 9.60 -48.75
N TYR A 184 3.38 9.24 -47.47
CA TYR A 184 3.07 7.92 -46.95
C TYR A 184 1.70 7.84 -46.28
N THR A 185 0.95 8.94 -46.23
CA THR A 185 -0.39 8.99 -45.63
C THR A 185 -1.44 9.24 -46.70
N ILE A 186 -2.64 8.69 -46.50
CA ILE A 186 -3.81 8.97 -47.33
C ILE A 186 -4.94 9.30 -46.34
N ASP A 187 -5.65 10.40 -46.59
CA ASP A 187 -6.79 10.79 -45.76
C ASP A 187 -7.88 9.71 -45.84
N ASP A 188 -8.18 9.06 -44.70
CA ASP A 188 -9.31 8.14 -44.59
C ASP A 188 -10.52 8.88 -43.99
N PRO A 189 -11.55 9.20 -44.80
CA PRO A 189 -12.75 9.88 -44.32
C PRO A 189 -13.61 9.03 -43.36
N SER A 190 -13.28 7.75 -43.17
CA SER A 190 -13.98 6.81 -42.29
C SER A 190 -13.22 6.51 -40.99
N ALA A 191 -12.02 7.08 -40.81
CA ALA A 191 -11.19 6.84 -39.64
C ALA A 191 -11.86 7.38 -38.36
N PRO A 192 -11.86 6.63 -37.25
CA PRO A 192 -12.35 7.13 -35.97
C PRO A 192 -11.49 8.32 -35.53
N VAL A 193 -12.11 9.47 -35.28
CA VAL A 193 -11.43 10.64 -34.72
C VAL A 193 -10.93 10.27 -33.32
N LEU A 194 -9.61 10.17 -33.16
CA LEU A 194 -8.97 10.11 -31.85
C LEU A 194 -9.22 11.47 -31.19
N THR A 195 -10.28 11.58 -30.39
CA THR A 195 -10.71 12.85 -29.79
C THR A 195 -9.72 13.30 -28.73
N GLU A 196 -8.72 14.08 -29.12
CA GLU A 196 -8.03 15.01 -28.21
C GLU A 196 -8.95 16.22 -28.01
N LYS A 197 -9.45 16.38 -26.78
CA LYS A 197 -10.32 17.49 -26.41
C LYS A 197 -9.45 18.72 -26.12
N VAL A 198 -9.11 19.49 -27.15
CA VAL A 198 -8.32 20.74 -26.99
C VAL A 198 -9.09 21.93 -27.57
N GLU A 199 -9.40 22.87 -26.69
CA GLU A 199 -9.90 24.21 -26.99
C GLU A 199 -8.70 25.11 -27.37
N PRO A 200 -8.76 25.93 -28.43
CA PRO A 200 -7.57 26.55 -29.00
C PRO A 200 -7.14 27.82 -28.25
N PRO A 201 -5.85 28.01 -27.94
CA PRO A 201 -5.32 29.32 -27.56
C PRO A 201 -5.02 30.20 -28.79
N PRO A 202 -5.05 31.54 -28.64
CA PRO A 202 -4.90 32.47 -29.76
C PRO A 202 -3.44 32.63 -30.20
N ALA A 203 -3.28 32.93 -31.48
CA ALA A 203 -2.01 33.15 -32.17
C ALA A 203 -1.26 34.39 -31.66
N THR A 204 0.06 34.30 -31.51
CA THR A 204 1.00 35.41 -31.78
C THR A 204 2.39 34.89 -32.13
N SER A 205 3.04 35.68 -32.98
CA SER A 205 4.23 35.47 -33.80
C SER A 205 5.58 35.52 -33.06
N ALA A 206 6.46 34.58 -33.43
CA ALA A 206 7.87 34.73 -33.83
C ALA A 206 8.97 35.42 -32.95
N ILE A 207 10.15 34.77 -32.98
CA ILE A 207 11.56 35.22 -32.93
C ILE A 207 12.35 35.13 -31.58
N SER A 208 13.17 34.06 -31.50
CA SER A 208 14.65 34.02 -31.29
C SER A 208 15.33 34.81 -30.15
N GLN A 209 16.01 34.10 -29.22
CA GLN A 209 17.48 34.04 -29.06
C GLN A 209 17.96 33.63 -27.63
N ALA A 210 18.93 32.70 -27.63
CA ALA A 210 20.11 32.55 -26.76
C ALA A 210 19.99 32.35 -25.22
N VAL A 211 20.49 31.21 -24.76
CA VAL A 211 20.89 30.87 -23.37
C VAL A 211 22.41 30.68 -23.35
N PRO A 212 23.15 31.27 -22.38
CA PRO A 212 23.96 30.45 -21.45
C PRO A 212 24.22 31.14 -20.07
N PRO A 213 25.01 30.56 -19.15
CA PRO A 213 25.07 29.19 -18.66
C PRO A 213 24.80 29.12 -17.13
N ALA A 214 24.58 27.92 -16.63
CA ALA A 214 24.23 27.62 -15.25
C ALA A 214 25.43 27.54 -14.28
N GLU A 215 25.17 27.83 -13.01
CA GLU A 215 26.06 27.51 -11.87
C GLU A 215 25.44 26.42 -10.97
N VAL A 216 26.35 25.58 -10.51
CA VAL A 216 26.25 24.27 -9.84
C VAL A 216 25.95 24.39 -8.34
N VAL A 217 25.07 23.53 -7.76
CA VAL A 217 25.23 22.80 -6.45
C VAL A 217 24.00 21.92 -6.16
N GLY A 218 24.24 20.67 -5.72
CA GLY A 218 23.38 19.87 -4.83
C GLY A 218 22.14 19.13 -5.41
N PRO A 219 21.83 17.91 -4.90
CA PRO A 219 20.73 17.08 -5.39
C PRO A 219 19.42 17.57 -4.77
N ILE A 220 18.54 18.20 -5.55
CA ILE A 220 17.34 18.83 -4.99
C ILE A 220 16.08 18.41 -5.75
N GLU A 221 15.12 18.00 -4.92
CA GLU A 221 13.67 18.07 -5.07
C GLU A 221 13.19 19.05 -6.16
N HIS A 222 12.24 18.59 -6.96
CA HIS A 222 11.43 19.50 -7.77
C HIS A 222 10.56 20.35 -6.85
N GLN A 223 11.00 21.58 -6.51
CA GLN A 223 10.24 22.82 -6.72
C GLN A 223 10.93 24.03 -6.07
N ALA A 224 11.37 25.01 -6.89
CA ALA A 224 11.32 26.43 -6.53
C ALA A 224 11.27 27.34 -7.77
N ALA A 225 10.24 28.18 -7.77
CA ALA A 225 9.88 29.34 -8.57
C ALA A 225 10.97 30.12 -9.34
N GLY A 226 10.64 30.47 -10.60
CA GLY A 226 11.04 31.74 -11.26
C GLY A 226 9.94 32.81 -11.06
N PRO A 227 10.25 34.11 -11.22
CA PRO A 227 9.49 35.20 -10.61
C PRO A 227 8.16 35.54 -11.31
N ALA A 228 7.09 35.43 -10.53
CA ALA A 228 5.85 36.21 -10.47
C ALA A 228 5.04 36.54 -11.75
N ASP A 229 3.93 35.80 -11.86
CA ASP A 229 2.55 36.28 -12.06
C ASP A 229 2.06 36.67 -13.47
N MET A 230 1.55 35.66 -14.18
CA MET A 230 0.19 35.73 -14.74
C MET A 230 -0.46 34.32 -14.76
N PHE A 231 -1.17 34.04 -13.67
CA PHE A 231 -1.98 32.88 -13.27
C PHE A 231 -2.46 31.89 -14.34
N ALA A 232 -1.99 30.63 -14.21
CA ALA A 232 -2.78 29.41 -14.42
C ALA A 232 -2.30 28.34 -13.41
N ASP A 233 -3.21 27.83 -12.57
CA ASP A 233 -2.92 26.96 -11.41
C ASP A 233 -2.25 25.61 -11.78
N GLU A 234 -0.94 25.46 -11.50
CA GLU A 234 -0.27 24.16 -11.56
C GLU A 234 -0.62 23.29 -10.34
N ILE A 235 -1.40 22.25 -10.56
CA ILE A 235 -1.78 21.26 -9.55
C ILE A 235 -0.58 20.33 -9.28
N PRO A 236 -0.05 20.23 -8.04
CA PRO A 236 1.11 19.38 -7.75
C PRO A 236 0.81 17.88 -7.95
N LEU A 237 1.83 17.09 -8.35
CA LEU A 237 1.70 15.69 -8.77
C LEU A 237 0.97 14.79 -7.77
N TRP A 238 1.21 14.96 -6.46
CA TRP A 238 0.51 14.19 -5.43
C TRP A 238 -1.00 14.45 -5.47
N GLN A 239 -1.46 15.67 -5.77
CA GLN A 239 -2.89 15.97 -5.90
C GLN A 239 -3.53 15.22 -7.08
N ILE A 240 -2.79 15.03 -8.17
CA ILE A 240 -3.25 14.25 -9.33
C ILE A 240 -3.40 12.77 -8.92
N ILE A 241 -2.43 12.22 -8.19
CA ILE A 241 -2.49 10.83 -7.68
C ILE A 241 -3.65 10.66 -6.68
N TRP A 242 -3.89 11.65 -5.83
CA TRP A 242 -5.01 11.63 -4.90
C TRP A 242 -6.35 11.68 -5.64
N LYS A 243 -6.48 12.52 -6.67
CA LYS A 243 -7.67 12.60 -7.54
C LYS A 243 -7.90 11.29 -8.31
N SER A 244 -6.86 10.62 -8.78
CA SER A 244 -7.01 9.33 -9.50
C SER A 244 -7.39 8.17 -8.56
N LYS A 245 -6.99 8.22 -7.28
CA LYS A 245 -7.28 7.18 -6.28
C LYS A 245 -8.49 7.47 -5.38
N VAL A 246 -9.35 8.43 -5.70
CA VAL A 246 -10.51 8.83 -4.87
C VAL A 246 -11.38 7.64 -4.45
N HIS A 247 -11.68 6.72 -5.37
CA HIS A 247 -12.48 5.53 -5.05
C HIS A 247 -11.80 4.62 -4.01
N GLN A 248 -10.48 4.43 -4.12
CA GLN A 248 -9.73 3.60 -3.17
C GLN A 248 -9.67 4.28 -1.80
N ILE A 249 -9.44 5.60 -1.79
CA ILE A 249 -9.44 6.43 -0.58
C ILE A 249 -10.79 6.36 0.13
N ALA A 250 -11.91 6.48 -0.62
CA ALA A 250 -13.25 6.42 -0.05
C ALA A 250 -13.54 5.07 0.63
N VAL A 251 -13.18 3.95 -0.02
CA VAL A 251 -13.40 2.61 0.53
C VAL A 251 -12.53 2.35 1.76
N VAL A 252 -11.25 2.74 1.74
CA VAL A 252 -10.37 2.60 2.92
C VAL A 252 -10.83 3.49 4.06
N SER A 253 -11.24 4.73 3.78
CA SER A 253 -11.78 5.65 4.79
C SER A 253 -13.06 5.10 5.42
N LEU A 254 -13.97 4.53 4.61
CA LEU A 254 -15.16 3.84 5.11
C LEU A 254 -14.80 2.65 6.00
N ALA A 255 -13.82 1.84 5.60
CA ALA A 255 -13.35 0.71 6.41
C ALA A 255 -12.73 1.15 7.75
N LEU A 256 -11.99 2.26 7.76
CA LEU A 256 -11.44 2.87 8.98
C LEU A 256 -12.54 3.40 9.90
N VAL A 257 -13.59 4.02 9.33
CA VAL A 257 -14.78 4.44 10.10
C VAL A 257 -15.46 3.21 10.69
N VAL A 258 -15.70 2.15 9.90
CA VAL A 258 -16.27 0.89 10.41
C VAL A 258 -15.42 0.33 11.55
N LEU A 259 -14.09 0.34 11.43
CA LEU A 259 -13.20 -0.12 12.49
C LEU A 259 -13.28 0.74 13.75
N LEU A 260 -13.40 2.07 13.60
CA LEU A 260 -13.63 2.98 14.73
C LEU A 260 -14.94 2.63 15.46
N PHE A 261 -16.03 2.41 14.72
CA PHE A 261 -17.31 1.97 15.28
C PHE A 261 -17.19 0.62 15.99
N VAL A 262 -16.43 -0.33 15.44
CA VAL A 262 -16.15 -1.63 16.08
C VAL A 262 -15.51 -1.46 17.45
N PHE A 263 -14.54 -0.55 17.59
CA PHE A 263 -13.88 -0.32 18.87
C PHE A 263 -14.75 0.43 19.89
N PHE A 264 -15.57 1.38 19.42
CA PHE A 264 -16.52 2.10 20.29
C PHE A 264 -17.67 1.20 20.77
N PHE A 265 -18.25 0.41 19.86
CA PHE A 265 -19.35 -0.53 20.14
C PHE A 265 -18.90 -1.97 20.38
N GLN A 266 -17.64 -2.16 20.81
CA GLN A 266 -17.04 -3.49 20.98
C GLN A 266 -17.87 -4.39 21.89
N HIS A 267 -18.53 -3.84 22.92
CA HIS A 267 -19.32 -4.58 23.89
C HIS A 267 -20.59 -5.18 23.28
N GLN A 268 -21.25 -4.47 22.36
CA GLN A 268 -22.44 -4.95 21.66
C GLN A 268 -22.06 -6.00 20.61
N LEU A 269 -20.94 -5.76 19.92
CA LEU A 269 -20.43 -6.66 18.87
C LEU A 269 -20.07 -8.04 19.43
N VAL A 270 -19.28 -8.09 20.50
CA VAL A 270 -18.73 -9.35 21.04
C VAL A 270 -19.73 -10.20 21.81
N LYS A 271 -20.91 -9.67 22.16
CA LYS A 271 -21.99 -10.45 22.81
C LYS A 271 -22.51 -11.58 21.92
N HIS A 272 -22.51 -11.36 20.61
CA HIS A 272 -23.01 -12.33 19.64
C HIS A 272 -21.84 -13.06 18.98
N GLU A 273 -21.43 -14.20 19.54
CA GLU A 273 -20.26 -14.98 19.09
C GLU A 273 -20.26 -15.24 17.58
N LYS A 274 -21.39 -15.74 17.03
CA LYS A 274 -21.48 -16.06 15.60
C LYS A 274 -21.29 -14.81 14.74
N PHE A 275 -21.99 -13.73 15.07
CA PHE A 275 -21.90 -12.47 14.33
C PHE A 275 -20.49 -11.90 14.37
N TYR A 276 -19.88 -11.81 15.55
CA TYR A 276 -18.50 -11.36 15.70
C TYR A 276 -17.51 -12.21 14.91
N ASN A 277 -17.62 -13.54 14.93
CA ASN A 277 -16.72 -14.43 14.20
C ASN A 277 -16.84 -14.27 12.67
N TYR A 278 -18.07 -14.12 12.14
CA TYR A 278 -18.29 -13.85 10.72
C TYR A 278 -17.79 -12.46 10.33
N PHE A 279 -18.16 -11.43 11.10
CA PHE A 279 -17.72 -10.06 10.88
C PHE A 279 -16.19 -9.94 10.88
N ARG A 280 -15.52 -10.51 11.89
CA ARG A 280 -14.06 -10.54 11.99
C ARG A 280 -13.45 -11.21 10.76
N THR A 281 -13.97 -12.36 10.36
CA THR A 281 -13.43 -13.08 9.20
C THR A 281 -13.65 -12.30 7.90
N GLY A 282 -14.81 -11.67 7.74
CA GLY A 282 -15.08 -10.77 6.61
C GLY A 282 -14.14 -9.57 6.56
N PHE A 283 -13.89 -8.92 7.70
CA PHE A 283 -12.95 -7.80 7.78
C PHE A 283 -11.51 -8.22 7.44
N LEU A 284 -11.05 -9.37 7.94
CA LEU A 284 -9.71 -9.89 7.60
C LEU A 284 -9.59 -10.23 6.11
N MET A 285 -10.65 -10.76 5.49
CA MET A 285 -10.69 -10.96 4.05
C MET A 285 -10.60 -9.62 3.30
N PHE A 286 -11.37 -8.61 3.73
CA PHE A 286 -11.27 -7.27 3.17
C PHE A 286 -9.84 -6.69 3.29
N SER A 287 -9.22 -6.75 4.46
CA SER A 287 -7.85 -6.26 4.66
C SER A 287 -6.81 -7.02 3.81
N LEU A 288 -6.97 -8.33 3.61
CA LEU A 288 -6.07 -9.10 2.76
C LEU A 288 -6.25 -8.77 1.27
N PHE A 289 -7.47 -8.90 0.75
CA PHE A 289 -7.74 -8.82 -0.68
C PHE A 289 -7.78 -7.38 -1.18
N TYR A 290 -8.45 -6.48 -0.44
CA TYR A 290 -8.61 -5.09 -0.85
C TYR A 290 -7.39 -4.24 -0.48
N ILE A 291 -7.08 -4.14 0.82
CA ILE A 291 -5.95 -3.30 1.28
C ILE A 291 -4.61 -3.89 0.79
N GLY A 292 -4.44 -5.21 0.93
CA GLY A 292 -3.21 -5.91 0.52
C GLY A 292 -3.03 -6.04 -0.99
N TRP A 293 -3.80 -6.92 -1.65
CA TRP A 293 -3.53 -7.29 -3.05
C TRP A 293 -4.06 -6.33 -4.12
N TYR A 294 -5.11 -5.56 -3.82
CA TYR A 294 -5.67 -4.59 -4.76
C TYR A 294 -5.01 -3.21 -4.61
N ALA A 295 -5.00 -2.65 -3.40
CA ALA A 295 -4.44 -1.33 -3.12
C ALA A 295 -2.91 -1.34 -2.91
N ASN A 296 -2.28 -2.51 -2.71
CA ASN A 296 -0.84 -2.66 -2.38
C ASN A 296 -0.41 -1.86 -1.14
N ALA A 297 -1.35 -1.56 -0.26
CA ALA A 297 -1.12 -0.69 0.90
C ALA A 297 -0.69 -1.52 2.10
N GLN A 298 0.61 -1.55 2.37
CA GLN A 298 1.19 -2.31 3.47
C GLN A 298 2.21 -1.44 4.20
N LEU A 299 1.96 -1.18 5.48
CA LEU A 299 2.98 -0.58 6.35
C LEU A 299 4.13 -1.57 6.52
N SER A 300 5.35 -1.06 6.46
CA SER A 300 6.62 -1.78 6.61
C SER A 300 7.51 -1.03 7.60
N VAL A 301 8.53 -1.70 8.14
CA VAL A 301 9.55 -1.05 8.96
C VAL A 301 10.23 0.09 8.20
N VAL A 302 10.38 -0.03 6.86
CA VAL A 302 10.99 1.01 6.01
C VAL A 302 10.28 2.34 6.20
N ASN A 303 8.95 2.38 6.24
CA ASN A 303 8.20 3.63 6.45
C ASN A 303 8.54 4.31 7.79
N VAL A 304 8.81 3.51 8.84
CA VAL A 304 9.23 4.03 10.16
C VAL A 304 10.66 4.55 10.09
N LEU A 305 11.56 3.85 9.38
CA LEU A 305 12.95 4.26 9.20
C LEU A 305 13.04 5.53 8.35
N THR A 306 12.36 5.58 7.20
CA THR A 306 12.26 6.76 6.33
C THR A 306 11.71 7.96 7.07
N PHE A 307 10.65 7.79 7.87
CA PHE A 307 10.13 8.89 8.70
C PHE A 307 11.16 9.38 9.73
N THR A 308 11.86 8.46 10.40
CA THR A 308 12.86 8.84 11.41
C THR A 308 14.07 9.55 10.77
N THR A 309 14.51 9.09 9.60
CA THR A 309 15.62 9.70 8.87
C THR A 309 15.23 11.06 8.28
N SER A 310 14.01 11.19 7.75
CA SER A 310 13.47 12.45 7.24
C SER A 310 13.34 13.51 8.34
N LEU A 311 13.01 13.12 9.58
CA LEU A 311 13.04 14.03 10.73
C LEU A 311 14.46 14.54 11.10
N ARG A 312 15.52 13.86 10.66
CA ARG A 312 16.92 14.22 10.98
C ARG A 312 17.63 15.02 9.90
N THR A 313 17.20 14.90 8.66
CA THR A 313 17.86 15.48 7.49
C THR A 313 17.08 16.71 7.05
N GLU A 314 16.10 16.54 6.16
CA GLU A 314 15.13 17.56 5.76
C GLU A 314 13.75 16.88 5.57
N PHE A 315 12.70 17.49 6.12
CA PHE A 315 11.37 16.88 6.18
C PHE A 315 10.49 17.36 5.04
N SER A 316 10.31 16.51 4.01
CA SER A 316 9.39 16.76 2.90
C SER A 316 8.16 15.85 2.95
N TRP A 317 6.97 16.47 3.00
CA TRP A 317 5.68 15.78 3.03
C TRP A 317 5.36 15.04 1.72
N GLU A 318 6.00 15.44 0.63
CA GLU A 318 5.73 14.94 -0.72
C GLU A 318 5.93 13.44 -0.83
N TYR A 319 7.03 12.90 -0.29
CA TYR A 319 7.30 11.46 -0.30
C TYR A 319 6.20 10.65 0.40
N PHE A 320 5.64 11.17 1.49
CA PHE A 320 4.55 10.52 2.21
C PHE A 320 3.22 10.64 1.46
N LEU A 321 3.00 11.74 0.73
CA LEU A 321 1.78 12.01 -0.02
C LEU A 321 1.69 11.26 -1.36
N MET A 322 2.80 10.71 -1.87
CA MET A 322 2.82 9.92 -3.12
C MET A 322 1.98 8.64 -3.05
N ASP A 323 1.85 8.01 -1.88
CA ASP A 323 0.92 6.91 -1.68
C ASP A 323 -0.21 7.31 -0.72
N PRO A 324 -1.36 7.79 -1.25
CA PRO A 324 -2.46 8.29 -0.42
C PRO A 324 -2.99 7.24 0.56
N ILE A 325 -2.97 5.96 0.18
CA ILE A 325 -3.60 4.91 0.99
C ILE A 325 -2.67 4.55 2.14
N VAL A 326 -1.38 4.38 1.86
CA VAL A 326 -0.37 4.14 2.90
C VAL A 326 -0.32 5.33 3.85
N PHE A 327 -0.41 6.57 3.35
CA PHE A 327 -0.48 7.77 4.18
C PHE A 327 -1.68 7.76 5.12
N ILE A 328 -2.89 7.52 4.60
CA ILE A 328 -4.11 7.44 5.42
C ILE A 328 -4.01 6.32 6.47
N LEU A 329 -3.50 5.15 6.10
CA LEU A 329 -3.28 4.05 7.05
C LEU A 329 -2.23 4.40 8.11
N TRP A 330 -1.19 5.15 7.76
CA TRP A 330 -0.17 5.61 8.68
C TRP A 330 -0.75 6.60 9.69
N CYS A 331 -1.50 7.60 9.24
CA CYS A 331 -2.23 8.54 10.11
C CYS A 331 -3.23 7.81 11.02
N ALA A 332 -4.02 6.88 10.46
CA ALA A 332 -4.96 6.08 11.23
C ALA A 332 -4.25 5.20 12.27
N THR A 333 -3.08 4.64 11.92
CA THR A 333 -2.26 3.85 12.85
C THR A 333 -1.72 4.73 13.98
N ALA A 334 -1.20 5.92 13.67
CA ALA A 334 -0.73 6.87 14.67
C ALA A 334 -1.84 7.28 15.65
N ILE A 335 -3.03 7.62 15.15
CA ILE A 335 -4.21 7.91 15.99
C ILE A 335 -4.56 6.69 16.83
N SER A 336 -4.59 5.50 16.22
CA SER A 336 -4.95 4.26 16.93
C SER A 336 -3.96 3.90 18.03
N MET A 337 -2.68 4.25 17.92
CA MET A 337 -1.71 3.99 18.99
C MET A 337 -2.07 4.68 20.29
N VAL A 338 -2.57 5.92 20.22
CA VAL A 338 -2.92 6.73 21.39
C VAL A 338 -4.13 6.14 22.12
N PHE A 339 -5.15 5.73 21.38
CA PHE A 339 -6.44 5.28 21.95
C PHE A 339 -6.53 3.75 22.16
N TRP A 340 -6.01 2.97 21.22
CA TRP A 340 -6.18 1.51 21.12
C TRP A 340 -4.85 0.76 20.94
N ASN A 341 -3.70 1.41 21.12
CA ASN A 341 -2.39 0.78 20.95
C ASN A 341 -2.22 0.20 19.51
N ARG A 342 -1.15 -0.54 19.22
CA ARG A 342 -0.87 -1.20 17.93
C ARG A 342 -1.93 -2.23 17.50
N GLY A 343 -2.88 -2.56 18.38
CA GLY A 343 -3.85 -3.63 18.17
C GLY A 343 -4.81 -3.38 17.02
N ALA A 344 -5.22 -2.12 16.81
CA ALA A 344 -6.07 -1.75 15.67
C ALA A 344 -5.40 -2.08 14.33
N PHE A 345 -4.12 -1.73 14.16
CA PHE A 345 -3.40 -2.04 12.93
C PHE A 345 -3.05 -3.53 12.81
N CYS A 346 -2.27 -4.07 13.76
CA CYS A 346 -1.76 -5.45 13.68
C CYS A 346 -2.86 -6.53 13.72
N GLY A 347 -3.99 -6.24 14.37
CA GLY A 347 -5.10 -7.16 14.55
C GLY A 347 -6.17 -7.12 13.45
N TRP A 348 -6.37 -5.96 12.81
CA TRP A 348 -7.47 -5.72 11.87
C TRP A 348 -7.01 -5.22 10.50
N LEU A 349 -6.16 -4.19 10.44
CA LEU A 349 -5.79 -3.55 9.17
C LEU A 349 -4.66 -4.27 8.43
N CYS A 350 -3.70 -4.87 9.13
CA CYS A 350 -2.51 -5.48 8.54
C CYS A 350 -2.87 -6.64 7.57
N PRO A 351 -2.62 -6.52 6.25
CA PRO A 351 -2.89 -7.57 5.28
C PRO A 351 -2.13 -8.87 5.57
N PHE A 352 -0.84 -8.78 5.88
CA PHE A 352 -0.02 -9.96 6.17
C PHE A 352 -0.40 -10.67 7.49
N GLY A 353 -0.85 -9.90 8.49
CA GLY A 353 -1.42 -10.46 9.71
C GLY A 353 -2.73 -11.18 9.44
N SER A 354 -3.56 -10.61 8.58
CA SER A 354 -4.83 -11.19 8.13
C SER A 354 -4.62 -12.50 7.37
N LEU A 355 -3.63 -12.53 6.46
CA LEU A 355 -3.21 -13.74 5.75
C LEU A 355 -2.85 -14.88 6.72
N GLN A 356 -2.02 -14.62 7.73
CA GLN A 356 -1.64 -15.64 8.72
C GLN A 356 -2.83 -16.13 9.56
N GLU A 357 -3.73 -15.24 9.98
CA GLU A 357 -4.92 -15.65 10.75
C GLU A 357 -5.90 -16.47 9.90
N LEU A 358 -6.14 -16.06 8.65
CA LEU A 358 -7.02 -16.78 7.72
C LEU A 358 -6.45 -18.16 7.36
N LEU A 359 -5.15 -18.24 7.10
CA LEU A 359 -4.45 -19.52 6.86
C LEU A 359 -4.53 -20.43 8.09
N ASN A 360 -4.35 -19.90 9.30
CA ASN A 360 -4.47 -20.70 10.51
C ASN A 360 -5.91 -21.17 10.78
N LYS A 361 -6.92 -20.34 10.51
CA LYS A 361 -8.34 -20.74 10.54
C LYS A 361 -8.62 -21.87 9.55
N LEU A 362 -8.06 -21.79 8.34
CA LEU A 362 -8.13 -22.85 7.34
C LEU A 362 -7.42 -24.13 7.83
N ALA A 363 -6.23 -24.00 8.42
CA ALA A 363 -5.47 -25.11 9.01
C ALA A 363 -6.26 -25.84 10.12
N LYS A 364 -6.90 -25.08 11.03
CA LYS A 364 -7.78 -25.64 12.07
C LYS A 364 -9.01 -26.34 11.46
N LYS A 365 -9.59 -25.80 10.38
CA LYS A 365 -10.69 -26.44 9.64
C LYS A 365 -10.25 -27.75 8.97
N LEU A 366 -9.01 -27.80 8.47
CA LEU A 366 -8.36 -28.98 7.92
C LEU A 366 -7.79 -29.92 9.01
N LYS A 367 -8.07 -29.65 10.30
CA LYS A 367 -7.64 -30.45 11.46
C LYS A 367 -6.11 -30.59 11.61
N ILE A 368 -5.33 -29.62 11.13
CA ILE A 368 -3.88 -29.56 11.35
C ILE A 368 -3.62 -29.32 12.85
N LYS A 369 -2.78 -30.16 13.46
CA LYS A 369 -2.45 -30.10 14.89
C LYS A 369 -1.75 -28.77 15.21
N GLN A 370 -2.36 -27.99 16.10
CA GLN A 370 -1.81 -26.72 16.56
C GLN A 370 -0.77 -26.97 17.67
N VAL A 371 0.38 -26.31 17.57
CA VAL A 371 1.48 -26.43 18.54
C VAL A 371 1.38 -25.28 19.54
N LYS A 372 1.21 -25.60 20.83
CA LYS A 372 1.29 -24.62 21.90
C LYS A 372 2.72 -24.54 22.44
N VAL A 373 3.34 -23.38 22.29
CA VAL A 373 4.70 -23.12 22.78
C VAL A 373 4.64 -22.79 24.28
N PRO A 374 5.48 -23.39 25.13
CA PRO A 374 5.56 -23.03 26.55
C PRO A 374 5.83 -21.53 26.75
N TYR A 375 5.19 -20.93 27.76
CA TYR A 375 5.25 -19.48 27.99
C TYR A 375 6.67 -18.92 28.09
N ALA A 376 7.58 -19.61 28.77
CA ALA A 376 8.98 -19.19 28.90
C ALA A 376 9.73 -19.11 27.56
N ILE A 377 9.49 -20.07 26.65
CA ILE A 377 10.08 -20.07 25.31
C ILE A 377 9.44 -18.98 24.47
N HIS A 378 8.11 -18.85 24.54
CA HIS A 378 7.40 -17.80 23.82
C HIS A 378 7.92 -16.41 24.19
N HIS A 379 8.03 -16.10 25.49
CA HIS A 379 8.42 -14.79 25.97
C HIS A 379 9.83 -14.42 25.49
N ARG A 380 10.77 -15.38 25.54
CA ARG A 380 12.14 -15.17 25.02
C ARG A 380 12.18 -15.03 23.50
N ALA A 381 11.47 -15.88 22.78
CA ALA A 381 11.41 -15.80 21.32
C ALA A 381 10.71 -14.52 20.84
N ALA A 382 9.75 -13.98 21.60
CA ALA A 382 9.11 -12.71 21.31
C ALA A 382 10.08 -11.52 21.44
N ALA A 383 11.21 -11.66 22.15
CA ALA A 383 12.25 -10.64 22.21
C ALA A 383 12.99 -10.49 20.85
N ILE A 384 13.03 -11.54 20.03
CA ILE A 384 13.79 -11.58 18.76
C ILE A 384 13.37 -10.45 17.81
N LYS A 385 12.07 -10.18 17.66
CA LYS A 385 11.61 -9.06 16.81
C LYS A 385 12.10 -7.69 17.28
N TYR A 386 12.28 -7.49 18.59
CA TYR A 386 12.80 -6.23 19.12
C TYR A 386 14.30 -6.11 18.83
N VAL A 387 15.05 -7.22 18.90
CA VAL A 387 16.45 -7.27 18.48
C VAL A 387 16.58 -6.95 16.99
N ILE A 388 15.75 -7.57 16.14
CA ILE A 388 15.72 -7.29 14.70
C ILE A 388 15.43 -5.81 14.44
N PHE A 389 14.40 -5.24 15.11
CA PHE A 389 14.05 -3.83 14.96
C PHE A 389 15.19 -2.90 15.39
N ILE A 390 15.81 -3.13 16.57
CA ILE A 390 16.92 -2.32 17.06
C ILE A 390 18.12 -2.42 16.12
N ALA A 391 18.42 -3.60 15.57
CA ALA A 391 19.49 -3.78 14.59
C ALA A 391 19.20 -2.99 13.31
N LEU A 392 18.01 -3.15 12.72
CA LEU A 392 17.60 -2.42 11.50
C LEU A 392 17.62 -0.90 11.73
N PHE A 393 17.12 -0.45 12.87
CA PHE A 393 17.14 0.95 13.26
C PHE A 393 18.57 1.49 13.46
N GLY A 394 19.45 0.69 14.09
CA GLY A 394 20.86 1.04 14.26
C GLY A 394 21.58 1.19 12.92
N PHE A 395 21.36 0.26 11.98
CA PHE A 395 21.92 0.36 10.64
C PHE A 395 21.34 1.52 9.84
N SER A 396 20.04 1.82 9.96
CA SER A 396 19.43 2.94 9.23
C SER A 396 19.96 4.30 9.63
N LEU A 397 20.51 4.43 10.85
CA LEU A 397 21.17 5.66 11.30
C LEU A 397 22.56 5.85 10.67
N TYR A 398 23.16 4.79 10.13
CA TYR A 398 24.46 4.83 9.47
C TYR A 398 24.32 4.86 7.94
N ASP A 399 23.55 3.93 7.38
CA ASP A 399 23.30 3.79 5.95
C ASP A 399 21.85 3.33 5.70
N LEU A 400 21.05 4.23 5.14
CA LEU A 400 19.65 3.96 4.81
C LEU A 400 19.51 2.87 3.73
N ALA A 401 20.37 2.88 2.71
CA ALA A 401 20.29 1.91 1.61
C ALA A 401 20.64 0.50 2.08
N PHE A 402 21.59 0.38 3.01
CA PHE A 402 21.90 -0.91 3.64
C PHE A 402 20.76 -1.39 4.54
N ALA A 403 20.14 -0.49 5.31
CA ALA A 403 18.99 -0.83 6.15
C ALA A 403 17.77 -1.27 5.32
N GLU A 404 17.53 -0.67 4.15
CA GLU A 404 16.48 -1.09 3.22
C GLU A 404 16.72 -2.50 2.66
N LYS A 405 17.97 -2.84 2.32
CA LYS A 405 18.34 -4.21 1.92
C LYS A 405 18.12 -5.22 3.06
N LEU A 406 18.47 -4.86 4.29
CA LEU A 406 18.22 -5.72 5.45
C LEU A 406 16.72 -5.83 5.78
N ALA A 407 15.94 -4.79 5.50
CA ALA A 407 14.49 -4.78 5.67
C ALA A 407 13.77 -5.74 4.68
N GLU A 408 14.48 -6.32 3.70
CA GLU A 408 13.96 -7.43 2.88
C GLU A 408 13.68 -8.72 3.68
N VAL A 409 14.13 -8.79 4.94
CA VAL A 409 13.67 -9.77 5.94
C VAL A 409 12.15 -9.71 6.15
N GLU A 410 11.49 -8.59 5.80
CA GLU A 410 10.04 -8.51 5.82
C GLU A 410 9.42 -9.23 4.61
N PRO A 411 8.58 -10.26 4.82
CA PRO A 411 7.93 -10.99 3.73
C PRO A 411 6.82 -10.15 3.06
N PHE A 412 6.59 -8.91 3.50
CA PHE A 412 5.53 -8.02 3.02
C PHE A 412 5.64 -7.72 1.53
N LYS A 413 6.83 -7.32 1.06
CA LYS A 413 7.05 -7.05 -0.37
C LYS A 413 6.81 -8.30 -1.22
N THR A 414 7.24 -9.46 -0.75
CA THR A 414 7.08 -10.73 -1.48
C THR A 414 5.65 -11.25 -1.46
N ALA A 415 4.99 -11.30 -0.30
CA ALA A 415 3.69 -11.95 -0.14
C ALA A 415 2.49 -11.06 -0.48
N ILE A 416 2.60 -9.75 -0.24
CA ILE A 416 1.50 -8.79 -0.45
C ILE A 416 1.73 -8.00 -1.74
N ILE A 417 2.81 -7.23 -1.83
CA ILE A 417 3.03 -6.30 -2.97
C ILE A 417 3.28 -7.05 -4.27
N LEU A 418 4.22 -8.01 -4.27
CA LEU A 418 4.63 -8.77 -5.46
C LEU A 418 3.87 -10.07 -5.65
N LYS A 419 2.92 -10.43 -4.77
CA LYS A 419 2.04 -11.60 -4.92
C LYS A 419 2.79 -12.91 -5.21
N PHE A 420 3.92 -13.12 -4.54
CA PHE A 420 4.85 -14.25 -4.72
C PHE A 420 5.59 -14.30 -6.07
N PHE A 421 5.50 -13.24 -6.88
CA PHE A 421 6.26 -13.07 -8.12
C PHE A 421 7.60 -12.36 -7.83
N ARG A 422 8.51 -13.08 -7.16
CA ARG A 422 9.87 -12.62 -6.83
C ARG A 422 10.87 -13.78 -7.01
N SER A 423 12.18 -13.50 -6.97
CA SER A 423 13.18 -14.56 -7.02
C SER A 423 12.99 -15.61 -5.92
N TRP A 424 13.33 -16.85 -6.28
CA TRP A 424 13.03 -18.07 -5.50
C TRP A 424 13.46 -18.02 -4.02
N PRO A 425 14.62 -17.43 -3.63
CA PRO A 425 15.00 -17.35 -2.21
C PRO A 425 13.99 -16.59 -1.35
N PHE A 426 13.49 -15.45 -1.81
CA PHE A 426 12.53 -14.64 -1.06
C PHE A 426 11.15 -15.30 -0.98
N VAL A 427 10.73 -15.94 -2.07
CA VAL A 427 9.46 -16.68 -2.11
C VAL A 427 9.50 -17.86 -1.16
N THR A 428 10.60 -18.63 -1.17
CA THR A 428 10.79 -19.76 -0.26
C THR A 428 10.78 -19.33 1.19
N PHE A 429 11.49 -18.26 1.51
CA PHE A 429 11.48 -17.69 2.86
C PHE A 429 10.08 -17.28 3.31
N ALA A 430 9.33 -16.55 2.48
CA ALA A 430 7.97 -16.14 2.80
C ALA A 430 7.02 -17.35 2.97
N VAL A 431 7.12 -18.36 2.10
CA VAL A 431 6.32 -19.59 2.18
C VAL A 431 6.65 -20.38 3.43
N LEU A 432 7.93 -20.54 3.79
CA LEU A 432 8.35 -21.23 5.03
C LEU A 432 7.76 -20.56 6.27
N LEU A 433 7.74 -19.22 6.32
CA LEU A 433 7.10 -18.47 7.41
C LEU A 433 5.60 -18.70 7.47
N LEU A 434 4.91 -18.75 6.33
CA LEU A 434 3.47 -19.05 6.27
C LEU A 434 3.17 -20.49 6.69
N VAL A 435 4.01 -21.45 6.28
CA VAL A 435 3.91 -22.86 6.69
C VAL A 435 4.10 -22.99 8.22
N ALA A 436 5.09 -22.31 8.80
CA ALA A 436 5.22 -22.23 10.26
C ALA A 436 3.95 -21.65 10.93
N GLY A 437 3.32 -20.67 10.27
CA GLY A 437 2.03 -20.07 10.63
C GLY A 437 0.83 -21.04 10.69
N LEU A 438 0.90 -22.17 9.97
CA LEU A 438 -0.15 -23.20 9.99
C LEU A 438 -0.15 -23.98 11.32
N PHE A 439 1.03 -24.15 11.93
CA PHE A 439 1.21 -24.87 13.20
C PHE A 439 1.15 -23.93 14.41
N ILE A 440 1.73 -22.74 14.28
CA ILE A 440 1.77 -21.70 15.30
C ILE A 440 1.08 -20.47 14.75
N GLU A 441 -0.09 -20.13 15.29
CA GLU A 441 -0.88 -18.99 14.83
C GLU A 441 -0.05 -17.69 14.84
N ARG A 442 -0.04 -16.98 13.69
CA ARG A 442 0.67 -15.70 13.50
C ARG A 442 2.17 -15.75 13.86
N PHE A 443 2.86 -16.85 13.53
CA PHE A 443 4.29 -17.08 13.80
C PHE A 443 5.19 -15.87 13.49
N TYR A 444 5.10 -15.30 12.29
CA TYR A 444 5.95 -14.17 11.90
C TYR A 444 5.67 -12.91 12.73
N CYS A 445 4.38 -12.57 12.90
CA CYS A 445 3.98 -11.41 13.70
C CYS A 445 4.42 -11.52 15.17
N ARG A 446 4.53 -12.76 15.67
CA ARG A 446 4.88 -13.05 17.06
C ARG A 446 6.38 -12.91 17.33
N TYR A 447 7.23 -13.38 16.41
CA TYR A 447 8.65 -13.57 16.65
C TYR A 447 9.60 -12.74 15.78
N LEU A 448 9.18 -12.31 14.58
CA LEU A 448 10.09 -11.74 13.58
C LEU A 448 9.68 -10.35 13.06
N CYS A 449 8.43 -9.94 13.26
CA CYS A 449 7.90 -8.70 12.69
C CYS A 449 8.51 -7.44 13.34
N ALA A 450 9.48 -6.83 12.63
CA ALA A 450 10.19 -5.62 13.05
C ALA A 450 9.24 -4.42 13.14
N LEU A 451 8.36 -4.22 12.15
CA LEU A 451 7.30 -3.21 12.22
C LEU A 451 6.49 -3.35 13.51
N GLY A 452 6.04 -4.56 13.84
CA GLY A 452 5.26 -4.83 15.04
C GLY A 452 6.00 -4.46 16.33
N ALA A 453 7.31 -4.64 16.37
CA ALA A 453 8.17 -4.21 17.47
C ALA A 453 8.26 -2.68 17.57
N GLY A 454 8.45 -1.99 16.44
CA GLY A 454 8.44 -0.52 16.38
C GLY A 454 7.12 0.08 16.86
N LEU A 455 5.98 -0.46 16.41
CA LEU A 455 4.65 -0.04 16.88
C LEU A 455 4.39 -0.40 18.35
N ALA A 456 5.18 -1.29 18.96
CA ALA A 456 5.04 -1.69 20.37
C ALA A 456 5.80 -0.79 21.35
N ILE A 457 6.68 0.11 20.89
CA ILE A 457 7.40 1.03 21.80
C ILE A 457 6.44 2.11 22.36
N PRO A 458 5.66 2.83 21.52
CA PRO A 458 4.70 3.83 22.01
C PRO A 458 3.49 3.20 22.71
N ALA A 459 3.26 1.91 22.51
CA ALA A 459 2.16 1.12 23.05
C ALA A 459 1.95 1.26 24.57
N ARG A 460 3.05 1.46 25.31
CA ARG A 460 3.04 1.57 26.76
C ARG A 460 2.44 2.88 27.25
N LEU A 461 2.38 3.90 26.40
CA LEU A 461 1.85 5.25 26.70
C LEU A 461 0.33 5.35 26.58
N ARG A 462 -0.38 4.22 26.43
CA ARG A 462 -1.84 4.21 26.26
C ARG A 462 -2.56 4.91 27.42
N ILE A 463 -3.58 5.69 27.07
CA ILE A 463 -4.36 6.47 28.03
C ILE A 463 -5.54 5.65 28.59
N PHE A 464 -6.07 4.68 27.82
CA PHE A 464 -7.29 3.96 28.17
C PHE A 464 -7.18 2.43 28.06
N ASP A 465 -7.68 1.74 29.09
CA ASP A 465 -7.76 0.27 29.16
C ASP A 465 -9.21 -0.21 28.99
N TRP A 466 -9.63 -0.43 27.74
CA TRP A 466 -11.03 -0.76 27.42
C TRP A 466 -11.39 -2.26 27.63
N LEU A 467 -10.40 -3.13 27.83
CA LEU A 467 -10.63 -4.58 27.94
C LEU A 467 -11.18 -4.95 29.32
N ARG A 468 -12.47 -5.27 29.40
CA ARG A 468 -13.13 -5.65 30.67
C ARG A 468 -12.73 -7.06 31.11
N ARG A 469 -12.56 -7.23 32.42
CA ARG A 469 -12.25 -8.52 33.05
C ARG A 469 -12.98 -8.65 34.39
N TYR A 470 -13.26 -9.90 34.77
CA TYR A 470 -13.73 -10.21 36.12
C TYR A 470 -12.54 -10.38 37.07
N LYS A 471 -12.79 -10.27 38.37
CA LYS A 471 -11.76 -10.45 39.40
C LYS A 471 -11.10 -11.84 39.36
N MET A 472 -11.85 -12.88 38.99
CA MET A 472 -11.34 -14.26 38.90
C MET A 472 -10.57 -14.55 37.60
N CYS A 473 -10.48 -13.59 36.67
CA CYS A 473 -9.77 -13.79 35.40
C CYS A 473 -8.26 -13.70 35.61
N GLY A 474 -7.53 -14.80 35.39
CA GLY A 474 -6.10 -14.91 35.67
C GLY A 474 -5.80 -15.72 36.92
N ASP A 475 -6.70 -15.70 37.90
CA ASP A 475 -6.61 -16.57 39.07
C ASP A 475 -8.01 -16.77 39.67
N PRO A 476 -8.60 -17.99 39.64
CA PRO A 476 -8.08 -19.24 39.07
C PRO A 476 -8.42 -19.44 37.57
N CYS A 477 -9.16 -18.53 36.93
CA CYS A 477 -9.66 -18.75 35.56
C CYS A 477 -8.60 -18.41 34.49
N GLN A 478 -8.15 -19.42 33.74
CA GLN A 478 -7.16 -19.29 32.66
C GLN A 478 -7.74 -19.32 31.24
N ARG A 479 -9.07 -19.30 31.09
CA ARG A 479 -9.73 -19.58 29.80
C ARG A 479 -9.28 -18.63 28.67
N CYS A 480 -9.25 -17.33 28.95
CA CYS A 480 -8.84 -16.32 27.97
C CYS A 480 -7.35 -16.42 27.61
N ALA A 481 -6.50 -16.83 28.54
CA ALA A 481 -5.06 -17.01 28.27
C ALA A 481 -4.83 -18.19 27.33
N VAL A 482 -5.49 -19.33 27.59
CA VAL A 482 -5.37 -20.56 26.80
C VAL A 482 -5.88 -20.42 25.36
N GLU A 483 -6.86 -19.55 25.12
CA GLU A 483 -7.44 -19.30 23.79
C GLU A 483 -6.90 -18.03 23.11
N CYS A 484 -5.96 -17.31 23.73
CA CYS A 484 -5.40 -16.10 23.12
C CYS A 484 -4.57 -16.48 21.88
N PRO A 485 -4.87 -15.96 20.68
CA PRO A 485 -4.18 -16.38 19.44
C PRO A 485 -2.70 -16.00 19.42
N VAL A 486 -2.29 -15.03 20.23
CA VAL A 486 -0.91 -14.53 20.32
C VAL A 486 -0.27 -14.75 21.69
N ASP A 487 -0.98 -15.43 22.61
CA ASP A 487 -0.61 -15.62 24.02
C ASP A 487 -0.15 -14.34 24.74
N ALA A 488 -0.86 -13.22 24.52
CA ALA A 488 -0.56 -11.94 25.16
C ALA A 488 -1.05 -11.83 26.62
N ILE A 489 -1.68 -12.87 27.17
CA ILE A 489 -2.15 -12.89 28.55
C ILE A 489 -1.21 -13.78 29.35
N THR A 490 -0.58 -13.22 30.39
CA THR A 490 0.38 -13.96 31.19
C THR A 490 -0.33 -15.01 32.07
N PRO A 491 0.37 -16.08 32.50
CA PRO A 491 -0.20 -17.08 33.39
C PRO A 491 -0.73 -16.51 34.71
N GLU A 492 -0.20 -15.39 35.18
CA GLU A 492 -0.63 -14.71 36.41
C GLU A 492 -1.92 -13.90 36.18
N GLY A 493 -2.34 -13.73 34.93
CA GLY A 493 -3.53 -13.00 34.58
C GLY A 493 -3.33 -11.78 33.71
N PRO A 494 -2.42 -10.81 33.93
CA PRO A 494 -2.43 -9.54 33.22
C PRO A 494 -2.27 -9.68 31.69
N ILE A 495 -2.78 -8.70 30.94
CA ILE A 495 -2.61 -8.62 29.49
C ILE A 495 -1.40 -7.76 29.19
N GLU A 496 -0.42 -8.31 28.47
CA GLU A 496 0.75 -7.57 28.00
C GLU A 496 0.35 -6.66 26.83
N PRO A 497 0.35 -5.32 27.01
CA PRO A 497 -0.07 -4.39 25.96
C PRO A 497 0.86 -4.44 24.75
N ASN A 498 2.14 -4.71 24.96
CA ASN A 498 3.13 -4.79 23.89
C ASN A 498 2.91 -5.98 22.97
N GLU A 499 2.17 -7.00 23.41
CA GLU A 499 1.88 -8.20 22.62
C GLU A 499 0.45 -8.26 22.11
N CYS A 500 -0.51 -7.71 22.85
CA CYS A 500 -1.92 -7.74 22.51
C CYS A 500 -2.23 -7.11 21.14
N ILE A 501 -2.87 -7.87 20.25
CA ILE A 501 -3.35 -7.40 18.94
C ILE A 501 -4.79 -6.91 18.96
N GLN A 502 -5.41 -6.77 20.15
CA GLN A 502 -6.80 -6.37 20.33
C GLN A 502 -7.79 -7.05 19.36
N CYS A 503 -7.66 -8.36 19.22
CA CYS A 503 -8.58 -9.13 18.39
C CYS A 503 -10.01 -9.11 18.94
N LEU A 504 -10.20 -8.85 20.24
CA LEU A 504 -11.45 -8.91 21.01
C LEU A 504 -11.98 -10.33 21.29
N HIS A 505 -11.19 -11.37 21.00
CA HIS A 505 -11.57 -12.77 21.29
C HIS A 505 -11.81 -13.00 22.79
N CYS A 506 -10.97 -12.41 23.65
CA CYS A 506 -11.14 -12.49 25.10
C CYS A 506 -12.41 -11.76 25.61
N GLN A 507 -12.84 -10.68 24.93
CA GLN A 507 -14.09 -9.98 25.25
C GLN A 507 -15.31 -10.76 24.78
N MET A 508 -15.21 -11.47 23.64
CA MET A 508 -16.24 -12.42 23.22
C MET A 508 -16.39 -13.56 24.23
N LEU A 509 -15.28 -14.14 24.69
CA LEU A 509 -15.29 -15.14 25.76
C LEU A 509 -15.85 -14.59 27.07
N TYR A 510 -15.53 -13.35 27.44
CA TYR A 510 -16.06 -12.68 28.64
C TYR A 510 -17.59 -12.64 28.65
N HIS A 511 -18.23 -12.46 27.49
CA HIS A 511 -19.68 -12.46 27.32
C HIS A 511 -20.31 -13.84 27.07
N HIS A 512 -19.50 -14.88 26.93
CA HIS A 512 -19.99 -16.19 26.53
C HIS A 512 -20.54 -17.00 27.71
N GLU A 513 -21.87 -17.13 27.79
CA GLU A 513 -22.58 -17.77 28.91
C GLU A 513 -22.16 -19.22 29.20
N LYS A 514 -21.76 -19.98 28.16
CA LYS A 514 -21.35 -21.40 28.31
C LYS A 514 -19.85 -21.65 28.42
N LYS A 515 -18.99 -20.64 28.21
CA LYS A 515 -17.52 -20.78 28.19
C LYS A 515 -16.85 -20.01 29.32
N CYS A 516 -17.44 -18.90 29.77
CA CYS A 516 -16.92 -18.11 30.87
C CYS A 516 -17.30 -18.72 32.23
N PRO A 517 -16.34 -19.18 33.06
CA PRO A 517 -16.65 -19.80 34.35
C PRO A 517 -17.44 -18.91 35.30
N GLU A 518 -17.17 -17.60 35.32
CA GLU A 518 -17.89 -16.63 36.15
C GLU A 518 -19.38 -16.54 35.76
N LEU A 519 -19.69 -16.49 34.45
CA LEU A 519 -21.07 -16.46 33.98
C LEU A 519 -21.79 -17.79 34.18
N ILE A 520 -21.09 -18.90 34.04
CA ILE A 520 -21.61 -20.24 34.35
C ILE A 520 -21.96 -20.32 35.84
N GLN A 521 -21.09 -19.85 36.72
CA GLN A 521 -21.34 -19.82 38.16
C GLN A 521 -22.48 -18.86 38.53
N ARG A 522 -22.55 -17.67 37.93
CA ARG A 522 -23.64 -16.72 38.14
C ARG A 522 -24.98 -17.25 37.66
N SER A 523 -25.03 -17.86 36.48
CA SER A 523 -26.24 -18.46 35.94
C SER A 523 -26.68 -19.67 36.76
N ALA A 524 -25.74 -20.53 37.19
CA ALA A 524 -26.03 -21.62 38.13
C ALA A 524 -26.58 -21.10 39.47
N LYS A 525 -26.00 -20.03 40.03
CA LYS A 525 -26.49 -19.39 41.26
C LYS A 525 -27.87 -18.75 41.09
N ARG A 526 -28.16 -18.15 39.93
CA ARG A 526 -29.51 -17.63 39.61
C ARG A 526 -30.54 -18.74 39.46
N ARG A 527 -30.18 -19.88 38.86
CA ARG A 527 -31.05 -21.07 38.74
C ARG A 527 -31.31 -21.73 40.09
N ARG A 528 -30.35 -21.67 41.02
CA ARG A 528 -30.48 -22.18 42.40
C ARG A 528 -31.23 -21.23 43.34
N ARG A 529 -31.32 -19.94 43.03
CA ARG A 529 -32.21 -19.03 43.76
C ARG A 529 -33.65 -19.39 43.38
N PRO A 530 -34.53 -19.74 44.34
CA PRO A 530 -35.95 -19.82 44.03
C PRO A 530 -36.36 -18.48 43.43
N ALA A 531 -37.21 -18.52 42.39
CA ALA A 531 -37.85 -17.30 41.92
C ALA A 531 -38.35 -16.55 43.16
N PRO A 532 -38.14 -15.22 43.31
CA PRO A 532 -38.97 -14.51 44.27
C PRO A 532 -40.38 -14.92 43.87
N GLY A 533 -41.06 -15.61 44.79
CA GLY A 533 -42.43 -16.03 44.53
C GLY A 533 -43.10 -14.81 43.96
N LYS A 534 -43.95 -14.98 42.93
CA LYS A 534 -45.02 -14.01 42.76
C LYS A 534 -45.51 -13.80 44.18
N GLN A 535 -45.20 -12.66 44.79
CA GLN A 535 -46.04 -12.15 45.82
C GLN A 535 -47.33 -12.07 45.03
N ALA A 536 -48.17 -13.10 45.23
CA ALA A 536 -49.58 -12.98 45.04
C ALA A 536 -49.84 -11.60 45.56
N LYS A 537 -50.28 -10.72 44.65
CA LYS A 537 -50.83 -9.42 44.97
C LYS A 537 -51.62 -9.71 46.25
N GLN A 538 -51.06 -9.36 47.40
CA GLN A 538 -51.87 -9.22 48.57
C GLN A 538 -52.68 -8.03 48.12
N GLU A 539 -53.86 -8.33 47.55
CA GLU A 539 -54.97 -7.43 47.73
C GLU A 539 -54.84 -6.96 49.17
N PRO A 540 -54.74 -5.64 49.42
CA PRO A 540 -54.78 -5.17 50.78
C PRO A 540 -56.03 -5.82 51.37
N VAL A 541 -55.82 -6.76 52.29
CA VAL A 541 -56.88 -7.18 53.18
C VAL A 541 -57.11 -5.92 53.98
N PHE A 542 -58.05 -5.11 53.49
CA PHE A 542 -58.78 -4.22 54.34
C PHE A 542 -59.40 -5.15 55.37
N ASN A 543 -58.73 -5.32 56.51
CA ASN A 543 -59.46 -5.56 57.74
C ASN A 543 -60.31 -4.30 57.88
N GLU A 544 -61.54 -4.36 57.38
CA GLU A 544 -62.60 -3.54 57.95
C GLU A 544 -62.57 -3.85 59.45
N GLU A 545 -61.94 -2.98 60.23
CA GLU A 545 -62.31 -2.83 61.62
C GLU A 545 -63.78 -2.43 61.60
N VAL A 546 -64.65 -3.42 61.80
CA VAL A 546 -66.05 -3.18 62.12
C VAL A 546 -66.06 -2.43 63.44
N LEU A 547 -66.07 -1.10 63.35
CA LEU A 547 -66.37 -0.21 64.46
C LEU A 547 -67.78 -0.54 64.94
N ARG A 548 -67.88 -1.40 65.96
CA ARG A 548 -69.12 -1.57 66.71
C ARG A 548 -69.32 -0.29 67.51
N PHE A 549 -70.26 0.52 67.04
CA PHE A 549 -70.81 1.64 67.79
C PHE A 549 -71.26 1.13 69.16
N MET A 550 -70.59 1.54 70.24
CA MET A 550 -71.09 1.30 71.59
C MET A 550 -72.30 2.21 71.79
N PRO A 551 -73.52 1.68 72.00
CA PRO A 551 -74.64 2.54 72.38
C PRO A 551 -74.32 3.15 73.75
N ASN A 552 -74.45 4.47 73.83
CA ASN A 552 -74.38 5.22 75.08
C ASN A 552 -75.26 4.54 76.13
N ALA A 553 -74.65 4.22 77.28
CA ALA A 553 -75.36 3.78 78.47
C ALA A 553 -76.14 4.95 79.07
N THR A 554 -77.32 5.25 78.50
CA THR A 554 -78.33 6.12 79.08
C THR A 554 -79.72 5.55 78.85
N ALA A 555 -80.10 4.63 79.74
CA ALA A 555 -81.44 4.44 80.32
C ALA A 555 -81.24 3.40 81.43
N PHE A 556 -80.98 3.78 82.68
CA PHE A 556 -82.04 4.12 83.63
C PHE A 556 -83.32 3.31 83.36
N GLU A 557 -83.41 2.11 83.95
CA GLU A 557 -84.61 1.73 84.69
C GLU A 557 -84.21 1.11 86.03
N ALA A 558 -84.97 1.50 87.04
CA ALA A 558 -84.63 1.49 88.46
C ALA A 558 -84.77 0.12 89.14
N LYS A 559 -84.00 -0.11 90.24
CA LYS A 559 -84.49 -0.37 91.63
C LYS A 559 -83.34 -0.74 92.61
N PRO A 560 -83.54 -0.68 93.95
CA PRO A 560 -82.96 0.36 94.80
C PRO A 560 -81.92 -0.07 95.87
N LYS A 561 -81.31 0.96 96.49
CA LYS A 561 -80.91 1.16 97.92
C LYS A 561 -79.56 0.65 98.48
N LYS A 562 -78.84 1.64 99.06
CA LYS A 562 -78.03 1.70 100.32
C LYS A 562 -76.69 0.92 100.32
N LYS A 563 -75.60 1.35 100.96
CA LYS A 563 -75.30 2.36 102.01
C LYS A 563 -73.75 2.45 102.11
N GLU A 564 -73.20 3.62 102.53
CA GLU A 564 -72.05 3.80 103.46
C GLU A 564 -70.67 3.22 103.05
N ASP A 565 -69.50 3.81 103.31
CA ASP A 565 -69.02 5.01 104.00
C ASP A 565 -67.53 5.21 103.59
N ASP A 566 -67.04 6.44 103.72
CA ASP A 566 -65.73 6.94 104.21
C ASP A 566 -64.48 6.05 104.06
N GLU A 567 -63.29 6.52 103.69
CA GLU A 567 -62.64 7.82 103.93
C GLU A 567 -61.43 7.97 102.99
#